data_AF-A0A1I1RBW3-F1
#
_entry.id   AF-A0A1I1RBW3-F1
#
_cell.length_a   1.000
_cell.length_b   1.000
_cell.length_c   1.000
_cell.angle_alpha   90.00
_cell.angle_beta   90.00
_cell.angle_gamma   90.00
#
_symmetry.space_group_name_H-M   'P 1'
#
loop_
_entity.id
_entity.type
_entity.pdbx_description
1 polymer ?
#
loop_
_entity_poly.entity_id
_entity_poly.type
_entity_poly.pdbx_seq_one_letter_code
_entity_poly.pdbx_strand_id
1 'polypeptide(L)'
;MTDLRPYVIGVGLSLLGLGFVPLSGLIPSSAVPGQPALFDWYFNLAAQQSITLRSVGLTVPSLDTPGMVERGAGHYDMVCADCHGSPSAPAEQFADNLSPNPPLLVERMAQWHPEARVFATVKHGIRRTAMPGWPTQMRDDEVWDMVAFLMALPDMEAKDYERIVAGGCTGCHGVDGQGAVPGTPRLDIQTPGYIEAALRAFREGTRESGTMMAAARTLSDAEIEDLGALYGRDDAVPVGSGSAEAATIVRLGIPARDIPACDSCHGAEARPGYPRLDGQDAGYLQNQLKLFKELGPERGGPNGHIMAEVVRYLEEDEMEALADFYGR
;
A
#
# COMPACT_ATOMS: atom_id res chain seq x y z
N MET A 1 -50.96 14.55 30.20
CA MET A 1 -50.56 13.18 29.81
C MET A 1 -50.26 13.23 28.33
N THR A 2 -49.00 13.07 27.93
CA THR A 2 -48.56 13.12 26.52
C THR A 2 -49.07 11.86 25.80
N ASP A 3 -49.71 12.04 24.64
CA ASP A 3 -50.20 10.92 23.82
C ASP A 3 -49.01 10.19 23.18
N LEU A 4 -48.66 9.04 23.76
CA LEU A 4 -47.51 8.22 23.34
C LEU A 4 -47.87 7.24 22.20
N ARG A 5 -49.15 7.15 21.79
CA ARG A 5 -49.62 6.25 20.73
C ARG A 5 -48.86 6.41 19.40
N PRO A 6 -48.58 7.62 18.87
CA PRO A 6 -47.83 7.75 17.62
C PRO A 6 -46.39 7.21 17.73
N TYR A 7 -45.76 7.33 18.90
CA TYR A 7 -44.41 6.81 19.13
C TYR A 7 -44.39 5.28 19.23
N VAL A 8 -45.36 4.68 19.94
CA VAL A 8 -45.47 3.21 20.06
C VAL A 8 -45.78 2.58 18.70
N ILE A 9 -46.67 3.18 17.91
CA ILE A 9 -46.97 2.74 16.54
C ILE A 9 -45.73 2.87 15.64
N GLY A 10 -45.02 3.99 15.73
CA GLY A 10 -43.78 4.21 14.98
C GLY A 10 -42.67 3.20 15.32
N VAL A 11 -42.47 2.90 16.61
CA VAL A 11 -41.50 1.90 17.07
C VAL A 11 -41.92 0.49 16.66
N GLY A 12 -43.20 0.13 16.79
CA GLY A 12 -43.72 -1.17 16.37
C GLY A 12 -43.58 -1.42 14.87
N LEU A 13 -43.89 -0.41 14.04
CA LEU A 13 -43.69 -0.48 12.57
C LEU A 13 -42.21 -0.56 12.18
N SER A 14 -41.33 0.15 12.91
CA SER A 14 -39.88 0.11 12.66
C SER A 14 -39.27 -1.25 13.01
N LEU A 15 -39.68 -1.85 14.13
CA LEU A 15 -39.26 -3.19 14.53
C LEU A 15 -39.80 -4.28 13.60
N LEU A 16 -41.05 -4.15 13.14
CA LEU A 16 -41.60 -5.02 12.11
C LEU A 16 -40.85 -4.87 10.79
N GLY A 17 -40.49 -3.65 10.36
CA GLY A 17 -39.71 -3.43 9.15
C GLY A 17 -38.30 -4.04 9.21
N LEU A 18 -37.60 -3.88 10.35
CA LEU A 18 -36.27 -4.44 10.60
C LEU A 18 -36.26 -5.98 10.57
N GLY A 19 -37.34 -6.64 11.02
CA GLY A 19 -37.46 -8.10 10.97
C GLY A 19 -38.07 -8.64 9.68
N PHE A 20 -39.13 -8.01 9.17
CA PHE A 20 -39.90 -8.48 8.02
C PHE A 20 -39.11 -8.37 6.71
N VAL A 21 -38.42 -7.25 6.47
CA VAL A 21 -37.69 -7.03 5.20
C VAL A 21 -36.62 -8.11 4.95
N PRO A 22 -35.67 -8.40 5.87
CA PRO A 22 -34.68 -9.45 5.63
C PRO A 22 -35.28 -10.87 5.58
N LEU A 23 -36.40 -11.13 6.28
CA LEU A 23 -37.06 -12.45 6.29
C LEU A 23 -38.05 -12.65 5.13
N SER A 24 -38.43 -11.59 4.43
CA SER A 24 -39.45 -11.62 3.37
C SER A 24 -38.94 -12.18 2.03
N GLY A 25 -37.61 -12.28 1.84
CA GLY A 25 -37.01 -12.62 0.54
C GLY A 25 -37.11 -11.50 -0.50
N LEU A 26 -37.59 -10.29 -0.12
CA LEU A 26 -37.69 -9.14 -1.02
C LEU A 26 -36.34 -8.48 -1.33
N ILE A 27 -35.29 -8.80 -0.58
CA ILE A 27 -33.92 -8.39 -0.91
C ILE A 27 -33.35 -9.47 -1.85
N PRO A 28 -33.17 -9.16 -3.14
CA PRO A 28 -32.66 -10.13 -4.09
C PRO A 28 -31.20 -10.47 -3.78
N SER A 29 -30.83 -11.75 -3.93
CA SER A 29 -29.45 -12.23 -3.79
C SER A 29 -28.67 -12.27 -5.11
N SER A 30 -29.35 -12.09 -6.25
CA SER A 30 -28.71 -12.13 -7.57
C SER A 30 -27.73 -10.97 -7.76
N ALA A 31 -26.59 -11.22 -8.39
CA ALA A 31 -25.62 -10.20 -8.77
C ALA A 31 -25.68 -9.87 -10.27
N VAL A 32 -26.85 -10.08 -10.89
CA VAL A 32 -27.05 -9.83 -12.33
C VAL A 32 -27.37 -8.35 -12.55
N PRO A 33 -26.85 -7.69 -13.61
CA PRO A 33 -27.22 -6.32 -13.96
C PRO A 33 -28.74 -6.12 -14.09
N GLY A 34 -29.26 -4.96 -13.68
CA GLY A 34 -30.68 -4.59 -13.81
C GLY A 34 -31.57 -4.83 -12.59
N GLN A 35 -31.00 -4.87 -11.38
CA GLN A 35 -31.69 -4.96 -10.10
C GLN A 35 -32.60 -3.74 -9.81
N PRO A 36 -33.51 -3.80 -8.80
CA PRO A 36 -34.37 -2.68 -8.46
C PRO A 36 -33.55 -1.44 -8.10
N ALA A 37 -33.70 -0.36 -8.90
CA ALA A 37 -32.96 0.90 -8.77
C ALA A 37 -32.97 1.51 -7.36
N LEU A 38 -33.95 1.15 -6.52
CA LEU A 38 -34.04 1.60 -5.14
C LEU A 38 -32.90 1.05 -4.26
N PHE A 39 -32.54 -0.23 -4.38
CA PHE A 39 -31.47 -0.82 -3.56
C PHE A 39 -30.10 -0.30 -3.99
N ASP A 40 -29.87 -0.20 -5.30
CA ASP A 40 -28.64 0.36 -5.85
C ASP A 40 -28.46 1.82 -5.43
N TRP A 41 -29.52 2.63 -5.54
CA TRP A 41 -29.52 4.00 -5.03
C TRP A 41 -29.22 4.06 -3.52
N TYR A 42 -29.88 3.22 -2.72
CA TYR A 42 -29.71 3.21 -1.26
C TYR A 42 -28.28 2.84 -0.87
N PHE A 43 -27.74 1.75 -1.43
CA PHE A 43 -26.38 1.31 -1.10
C PHE A 43 -25.32 2.26 -1.65
N ASN A 44 -25.51 2.82 -2.84
CA ASN A 44 -24.63 3.86 -3.36
C ASN A 44 -24.65 5.10 -2.47
N LEU A 45 -25.83 5.61 -2.10
CA LEU A 45 -25.93 6.76 -1.19
C LEU A 45 -25.24 6.47 0.15
N ALA A 46 -25.51 5.31 0.74
CA ALA A 46 -24.88 4.89 2.00
C ALA A 46 -23.34 4.82 1.86
N ALA A 47 -22.83 4.28 0.77
CA ALA A 47 -21.39 4.24 0.48
C ALA A 47 -20.81 5.66 0.35
N GLN A 48 -21.46 6.55 -0.41
CA GLN A 48 -20.99 7.92 -0.60
C GLN A 48 -20.94 8.71 0.72
N GLN A 49 -21.96 8.59 1.57
CA GLN A 49 -21.98 9.22 2.91
C GLN A 49 -20.92 8.64 3.83
N SER A 50 -20.72 7.32 3.78
CA SER A 50 -19.70 6.60 4.54
C SER A 50 -18.28 7.02 4.15
N ILE A 51 -18.02 7.22 2.85
CA ILE A 51 -16.76 7.76 2.31
C ILE A 51 -16.59 9.21 2.75
N THR A 52 -17.64 10.05 2.68
CA THR A 52 -17.59 11.43 3.17
C THR A 52 -17.12 11.46 4.61
N LEU A 53 -17.78 10.72 5.49
CA LEU A 53 -17.46 10.71 6.91
C LEU A 53 -16.02 10.27 7.18
N ARG A 54 -15.53 9.25 6.48
CA ARG A 54 -14.15 8.75 6.63
C ARG A 54 -13.10 9.69 6.04
N SER A 55 -13.47 10.52 5.08
CA SER A 55 -12.57 11.54 4.52
C SER A 55 -12.43 12.78 5.41
N VAL A 56 -13.33 12.98 6.38
CA VAL A 56 -13.27 14.15 7.27
C VAL A 56 -12.05 14.06 8.17
N GLY A 57 -11.23 15.11 8.15
CA GLY A 57 -10.05 15.23 9.01
C GLY A 57 -8.80 14.52 8.49
N LEU A 58 -8.87 13.88 7.31
CA LEU A 58 -7.67 13.37 6.65
C LEU A 58 -6.80 14.54 6.18
N THR A 59 -5.51 14.47 6.50
CA THR A 59 -4.51 15.40 5.98
C THR A 59 -4.01 14.84 4.64
N VAL A 60 -4.13 15.62 3.58
CA VAL A 60 -3.63 15.26 2.26
C VAL A 60 -2.14 15.65 2.19
N PRO A 61 -1.21 14.70 2.01
CA PRO A 61 0.19 15.00 1.83
C PRO A 61 0.44 15.60 0.44
N SER A 62 1.67 16.05 0.18
CA SER A 62 2.07 16.46 -1.16
C SER A 62 2.07 15.27 -2.11
N LEU A 63 1.32 15.37 -3.21
CA LEU A 63 1.19 14.29 -4.20
C LEU A 63 2.21 14.39 -5.36
N ASP A 64 3.10 15.36 -5.30
CA ASP A 64 4.18 15.62 -6.26
C ASP A 64 5.53 15.01 -5.83
N THR A 65 5.54 14.24 -4.73
CA THR A 65 6.75 13.55 -4.27
C THR A 65 7.22 12.59 -5.39
N PRO A 66 8.52 12.62 -5.76
CA PRO A 66 9.03 11.77 -6.83
C PRO A 66 8.72 10.28 -6.63
N GLY A 67 8.28 9.62 -7.70
CA GLY A 67 7.98 8.19 -7.71
C GLY A 67 6.57 7.80 -7.25
N MET A 68 5.78 8.71 -6.65
CA MET A 68 4.43 8.34 -6.18
C MET A 68 3.52 7.86 -7.33
N VAL A 69 3.53 8.58 -8.45
CA VAL A 69 2.72 8.22 -9.64
C VAL A 69 3.17 6.89 -10.21
N GLU A 70 4.47 6.65 -10.32
CA GLU A 70 5.02 5.41 -10.86
C GLU A 70 4.73 4.19 -9.96
N ARG A 71 4.93 4.32 -8.64
CA ARG A 71 4.60 3.25 -7.68
C ARG A 71 3.10 2.95 -7.67
N GLY A 72 2.27 4.00 -7.72
CA GLY A 72 0.81 3.87 -7.82
C GLY A 72 0.36 3.18 -9.10
N ALA A 73 0.93 3.58 -10.25
CA ALA A 73 0.64 2.98 -11.56
C ALA A 73 0.98 1.49 -11.61
N GLY A 74 2.14 1.10 -11.07
CA GLY A 74 2.55 -0.31 -11.02
C GLY A 74 1.57 -1.16 -10.20
N HIS A 75 1.14 -0.68 -9.03
CA HIS A 75 0.11 -1.38 -8.25
C HIS A 75 -1.24 -1.42 -8.98
N TYR A 76 -1.61 -0.32 -9.61
CA TYR A 76 -2.89 -0.19 -10.32
C TYR A 76 -3.01 -1.22 -11.43
N ASP A 77 -1.95 -1.38 -12.23
CA ASP A 77 -1.89 -2.37 -13.31
C ASP A 77 -2.07 -3.81 -12.79
N MET A 78 -1.40 -4.14 -11.68
CA MET A 78 -1.46 -5.50 -11.09
C MET A 78 -2.81 -5.87 -10.45
N VAL A 79 -3.60 -4.89 -9.99
CA VAL A 79 -4.72 -5.14 -9.07
C VAL A 79 -6.04 -4.50 -9.49
N CYS A 80 -5.98 -3.37 -10.19
CA CYS A 80 -7.16 -2.54 -10.45
C CYS A 80 -7.54 -2.47 -11.93
N ALA A 81 -6.57 -2.51 -12.83
CA ALA A 81 -6.77 -2.30 -14.28
C ALA A 81 -7.75 -3.32 -14.89
N ASP A 82 -7.71 -4.58 -14.48
CA ASP A 82 -8.64 -5.61 -14.97
C ASP A 82 -10.13 -5.23 -14.74
N CYS A 83 -10.43 -4.56 -13.62
CA CYS A 83 -11.80 -4.12 -13.31
C CYS A 83 -12.12 -2.71 -13.84
N HIS A 84 -11.12 -1.81 -13.83
CA HIS A 84 -11.33 -0.38 -14.02
C HIS A 84 -10.84 0.16 -15.37
N GLY A 85 -10.19 -0.68 -16.17
CA GLY A 85 -9.47 -0.31 -17.38
C GLY A 85 -8.18 0.43 -17.08
N SER A 86 -7.48 0.84 -18.13
CA SER A 86 -6.28 1.68 -18.06
C SER A 86 -6.23 2.63 -19.27
N PRO A 87 -5.28 3.57 -19.31
CA PRO A 87 -5.08 4.40 -20.51
C PRO A 87 -4.73 3.60 -21.77
N SER A 88 -4.14 2.41 -21.63
CA SER A 88 -3.70 1.56 -22.75
C SER A 88 -4.65 0.41 -23.09
N ALA A 89 -5.52 0.01 -22.17
CA ALA A 89 -6.42 -1.13 -22.37
C ALA A 89 -7.80 -0.91 -21.70
N PRO A 90 -8.90 -1.42 -22.29
CA PRO A 90 -10.20 -1.43 -21.63
C PRO A 90 -10.20 -2.37 -20.41
N ALA A 91 -11.20 -2.24 -19.54
CA ALA A 91 -11.45 -3.24 -18.50
C ALA A 91 -11.77 -4.62 -19.11
N GLU A 92 -11.49 -5.67 -18.37
CA GLU A 92 -11.78 -7.04 -18.78
C GLU A 92 -13.30 -7.30 -18.87
N GLN A 93 -13.70 -8.21 -19.76
CA GLN A 93 -15.12 -8.50 -20.02
C GLN A 93 -15.88 -9.00 -18.77
N PHE A 94 -15.19 -9.61 -17.80
CA PHE A 94 -15.84 -10.04 -16.57
C PHE A 94 -16.30 -8.84 -15.71
N ALA A 95 -15.63 -7.69 -15.83
CA ALA A 95 -15.94 -6.48 -15.08
C ALA A 95 -17.35 -5.96 -15.43
N ASP A 96 -17.77 -6.10 -16.69
CA ASP A 96 -19.11 -5.73 -17.16
C ASP A 96 -20.24 -6.55 -16.50
N ASN A 97 -19.89 -7.70 -15.94
CA ASN A 97 -20.83 -8.62 -15.27
C ASN A 97 -20.86 -8.45 -13.74
N LEU A 98 -20.03 -7.57 -13.17
CA LEU A 98 -20.07 -7.25 -11.75
C LEU A 98 -21.27 -6.36 -11.45
N SER A 99 -21.90 -6.54 -10.29
CA SER A 99 -23.03 -5.71 -9.84
C SER A 99 -22.72 -5.10 -8.47
N PRO A 100 -22.62 -3.76 -8.36
CA PRO A 100 -22.63 -2.79 -9.46
C PRO A 100 -21.39 -2.90 -10.34
N ASN A 101 -21.50 -2.46 -11.61
CA ASN A 101 -20.37 -2.42 -12.52
C ASN A 101 -19.30 -1.43 -11.98
N PRO A 102 -18.00 -1.80 -12.01
CA PRO A 102 -16.93 -0.88 -11.67
C PRO A 102 -16.92 0.29 -12.67
N PRO A 103 -16.71 1.53 -12.22
CA PRO A 103 -16.54 2.66 -13.12
C PRO A 103 -15.19 2.57 -13.84
N LEU A 104 -15.15 2.99 -15.11
CA LEU A 104 -13.89 3.22 -15.81
C LEU A 104 -13.18 4.42 -15.17
N LEU A 105 -12.00 4.20 -14.60
CA LEU A 105 -11.37 5.25 -13.79
C LEU A 105 -10.75 6.37 -14.63
N VAL A 106 -10.32 6.09 -15.86
CA VAL A 106 -9.86 7.11 -16.81
C VAL A 106 -10.93 8.18 -17.01
N GLU A 107 -12.19 7.77 -17.17
CA GLU A 107 -13.32 8.69 -17.33
C GLU A 107 -13.79 9.26 -15.99
N ARG A 108 -13.86 8.42 -14.95
CA ARG A 108 -14.37 8.84 -13.65
C ARG A 108 -13.48 9.90 -13.02
N MET A 109 -12.15 9.74 -13.10
CA MET A 109 -11.18 10.66 -12.51
C MET A 109 -11.02 11.95 -13.30
N ALA A 110 -11.50 12.02 -14.55
CA ALA A 110 -11.56 13.28 -15.31
C ALA A 110 -12.54 14.31 -14.69
N GLN A 111 -13.42 13.86 -13.79
CA GLN A 111 -14.24 14.73 -12.96
C GLN A 111 -13.49 15.10 -11.68
N TRP A 112 -13.79 16.27 -11.12
CA TRP A 112 -13.17 16.67 -9.86
C TRP A 112 -13.59 15.77 -8.69
N HIS A 113 -12.62 15.25 -7.94
CA HIS A 113 -12.82 14.52 -6.69
C HIS A 113 -11.82 15.01 -5.62
N PRO A 114 -12.27 15.25 -4.38
CA PRO A 114 -11.36 15.46 -3.25
C PRO A 114 -10.43 14.25 -3.03
N GLU A 115 -9.14 14.50 -2.88
CA GLU A 115 -8.08 13.50 -2.69
C GLU A 115 -8.34 12.63 -1.47
N ALA A 116 -8.77 13.23 -0.36
CA ALA A 116 -9.14 12.52 0.86
C ALA A 116 -10.30 11.52 0.66
N ARG A 117 -11.23 11.79 -0.26
CA ARG A 117 -12.31 10.83 -0.58
C ARG A 117 -11.77 9.68 -1.42
N VAL A 118 -10.88 9.96 -2.37
CA VAL A 118 -10.24 8.93 -3.18
C VAL A 118 -9.42 8.01 -2.28
N PHE A 119 -8.61 8.58 -1.39
CA PHE A 119 -7.90 7.84 -0.35
C PHE A 119 -8.84 6.93 0.45
N ALA A 120 -9.92 7.48 1.04
CA ALA A 120 -10.83 6.69 1.86
C ALA A 120 -11.53 5.56 1.07
N THR A 121 -11.76 5.77 -0.22
CA THR A 121 -12.36 4.77 -1.11
C THR A 121 -11.37 3.65 -1.41
N VAL A 122 -10.13 3.97 -1.79
CA VAL A 122 -9.06 2.99 -2.06
C VAL A 122 -8.68 2.22 -0.80
N LYS A 123 -8.51 2.93 0.33
CA LYS A 123 -8.08 2.35 1.60
C LYS A 123 -9.03 1.26 2.10
N HIS A 124 -10.33 1.51 2.01
CA HIS A 124 -11.35 0.67 2.66
C HIS A 124 -12.22 -0.14 1.69
N GLY A 125 -12.17 0.17 0.40
CA GLY A 125 -13.04 -0.43 -0.60
C GLY A 125 -14.51 -0.05 -0.40
N ILE A 126 -15.39 -0.74 -1.12
CA ILE A 126 -16.83 -0.52 -1.03
C ILE A 126 -17.54 -1.83 -0.69
N ARG A 127 -18.05 -1.90 0.53
CA ARG A 127 -18.78 -3.07 1.02
C ARG A 127 -19.98 -3.39 0.13
N ARG A 128 -20.21 -4.69 -0.14
CA ARG A 128 -21.25 -5.20 -1.07
C ARG A 128 -20.99 -4.86 -2.54
N THR A 129 -19.72 -4.69 -2.90
CA THR A 129 -19.25 -4.66 -4.28
C THR A 129 -18.03 -5.57 -4.39
N ALA A 130 -17.51 -5.75 -5.59
CA ALA A 130 -16.25 -6.43 -5.81
C ALA A 130 -15.01 -5.55 -5.51
N MET A 131 -15.18 -4.29 -5.08
CA MET A 131 -14.07 -3.38 -4.76
C MET A 131 -13.52 -3.66 -3.35
N PRO A 132 -12.35 -4.33 -3.22
CA PRO A 132 -11.75 -4.62 -1.93
C PRO A 132 -11.14 -3.36 -1.31
N GLY A 133 -10.86 -3.40 -0.01
CA GLY A 133 -9.96 -2.43 0.60
C GLY A 133 -8.50 -2.73 0.29
N TRP A 134 -7.61 -1.79 0.63
CA TRP A 134 -6.18 -1.99 0.50
C TRP A 134 -5.75 -3.27 1.25
N PRO A 135 -4.83 -4.08 0.70
CA PRO A 135 -4.50 -5.40 1.28
C PRO A 135 -4.05 -5.35 2.74
N THR A 136 -3.49 -4.23 3.16
CA THR A 136 -3.18 -3.91 4.56
C THR A 136 -3.80 -2.58 4.99
N GLN A 137 -4.26 -2.51 6.23
CA GLN A 137 -4.79 -1.28 6.79
C GLN A 137 -3.72 -0.40 7.47
N MET A 138 -2.43 -0.80 7.44
CA MET A 138 -1.34 -0.07 8.11
C MET A 138 -0.46 0.78 7.18
N ARG A 139 -0.59 0.63 5.86
CA ARG A 139 0.27 1.30 4.86
C ARG A 139 -0.46 2.43 4.13
N ASP A 140 -0.70 3.53 4.82
CA ASP A 140 -1.35 4.72 4.23
C ASP A 140 -0.46 5.39 3.18
N ASP A 141 0.86 5.29 3.33
CA ASP A 141 1.86 5.78 2.38
C ASP A 141 1.63 5.21 0.97
N GLU A 142 1.39 3.90 0.87
CA GLU A 142 1.13 3.25 -0.42
C GLU A 142 -0.24 3.62 -1.02
N VAL A 143 -1.24 3.91 -0.17
CA VAL A 143 -2.54 4.39 -0.65
C VAL A 143 -2.40 5.81 -1.21
N TRP A 144 -1.55 6.65 -0.63
CA TRP A 144 -1.28 7.98 -1.18
C TRP A 144 -0.54 7.91 -2.52
N ASP A 145 0.33 6.94 -2.75
CA ASP A 145 0.91 6.67 -4.08
C ASP A 145 -0.19 6.37 -5.11
N MET A 146 -1.17 5.54 -4.74
CA MET A 146 -2.33 5.26 -5.59
C MET A 146 -3.16 6.52 -5.85
N VAL A 147 -3.38 7.36 -4.85
CA VAL A 147 -4.11 8.63 -5.02
C VAL A 147 -3.37 9.55 -5.98
N ALA A 148 -2.05 9.71 -5.83
CA ALA A 148 -1.23 10.51 -6.74
C ALA A 148 -1.36 10.03 -8.19
N PHE A 149 -1.28 8.71 -8.41
CA PHE A 149 -1.51 8.11 -9.72
C PHE A 149 -2.93 8.39 -10.26
N LEU A 150 -3.97 8.18 -9.46
CA LEU A 150 -5.37 8.38 -9.89
C LEU A 150 -5.68 9.84 -10.22
N MET A 151 -4.98 10.81 -9.60
CA MET A 151 -5.10 12.23 -9.94
C MET A 151 -4.40 12.56 -11.26
N ALA A 152 -3.32 11.85 -11.61
CA ALA A 152 -2.61 12.02 -12.89
C ALA A 152 -3.26 11.23 -14.04
N LEU A 153 -4.04 10.20 -13.73
CA LEU A 153 -4.64 9.26 -14.68
C LEU A 153 -5.41 9.90 -15.85
N PRO A 154 -6.24 10.94 -15.65
CA PRO A 154 -7.06 11.51 -16.74
C PRO A 154 -6.25 12.13 -17.89
N ASP A 155 -5.07 12.65 -17.56
CA ASP A 155 -4.19 13.35 -18.50
C ASP A 155 -3.05 12.46 -19.02
N MET A 156 -3.01 11.19 -18.60
CA MET A 156 -1.92 10.26 -18.93
C MET A 156 -2.13 9.64 -20.32
N GLU A 157 -1.14 9.77 -21.20
CA GLU A 157 -1.17 9.09 -22.49
C GLU A 157 -0.89 7.59 -22.34
N ALA A 158 -1.51 6.76 -23.18
CA ALA A 158 -1.33 5.30 -23.20
C ALA A 158 0.15 4.87 -23.23
N LYS A 159 0.96 5.53 -24.06
CA LYS A 159 2.40 5.25 -24.19
C LYS A 159 3.19 5.51 -22.90
N ASP A 160 2.78 6.52 -22.12
CA ASP A 160 3.44 6.89 -20.88
C ASP A 160 3.05 5.92 -19.77
N TYR A 161 1.77 5.53 -19.72
CA TYR A 161 1.30 4.47 -18.84
C TYR A 161 2.03 3.15 -19.10
N GLU A 162 2.06 2.68 -20.36
CA GLU A 162 2.76 1.45 -20.75
C GLU A 162 4.23 1.46 -20.36
N ARG A 163 4.91 2.60 -20.55
CA ARG A 163 6.32 2.75 -20.15
C ARG A 163 6.52 2.61 -18.64
N ILE A 164 5.58 3.09 -17.82
CA ILE A 164 5.67 3.05 -16.36
C ILE A 164 5.41 1.64 -15.84
N VAL A 165 4.39 0.95 -16.37
CA VAL A 165 3.93 -0.35 -15.82
C VAL A 165 4.64 -1.56 -16.44
N ALA A 166 5.40 -1.37 -17.52
CA ALA A 166 6.12 -2.45 -18.17
C ALA A 166 7.14 -3.15 -17.23
N GLY A 167 7.20 -4.48 -17.33
CA GLY A 167 8.30 -5.27 -16.80
C GLY A 167 8.10 -5.86 -15.40
N GLY A 168 6.89 -5.81 -14.83
CA GLY A 168 6.60 -6.45 -13.54
C GLY A 168 7.57 -5.98 -12.46
N CYS A 169 8.36 -6.89 -11.88
CA CYS A 169 9.39 -6.56 -10.89
C CYS A 169 10.34 -5.45 -11.39
N THR A 170 10.73 -5.47 -12.66
CA THR A 170 11.70 -4.51 -13.21
C THR A 170 11.12 -3.11 -13.39
N GLY A 171 9.79 -2.97 -13.46
CA GLY A 171 9.13 -1.67 -13.59
C GLY A 171 9.43 -0.76 -12.40
N CYS A 172 9.40 -1.31 -11.19
CA CYS A 172 9.73 -0.57 -9.97
C CYS A 172 11.19 -0.79 -9.54
N HIS A 173 11.66 -2.04 -9.51
CA HIS A 173 12.98 -2.38 -8.96
C HIS A 173 14.12 -2.27 -9.98
N GLY A 174 13.83 -2.03 -11.26
CA GLY A 174 14.83 -2.00 -12.31
C GLY A 174 15.27 -3.37 -12.80
N VAL A 175 15.91 -3.40 -13.98
CA VAL A 175 16.33 -4.64 -14.66
C VAL A 175 17.27 -5.48 -13.79
N ASP A 176 18.23 -4.84 -13.12
CA ASP A 176 19.24 -5.52 -12.30
C ASP A 176 18.94 -5.43 -10.80
N GLY A 177 17.80 -4.85 -10.41
CA GLY A 177 17.40 -4.63 -9.03
C GLY A 177 17.88 -3.30 -8.43
N GLN A 178 18.32 -2.34 -9.24
CA GLN A 178 18.93 -1.08 -8.80
C GLN A 178 17.95 0.02 -8.33
N GLY A 179 16.65 -0.27 -8.23
CA GLY A 179 15.62 0.68 -7.80
C GLY A 179 15.34 1.76 -8.86
N ALA A 180 14.54 1.42 -9.89
CA ALA A 180 14.28 2.32 -11.01
C ALA A 180 13.37 3.52 -10.66
N VAL A 181 12.56 3.38 -9.62
CA VAL A 181 11.61 4.39 -9.15
C VAL A 181 12.02 4.88 -7.75
N PRO A 182 12.12 6.19 -7.50
CA PRO A 182 12.43 6.72 -6.16
C PRO A 182 11.54 6.11 -5.08
N GLY A 183 12.07 5.85 -3.88
CA GLY A 183 11.33 5.20 -2.79
C GLY A 183 11.10 3.68 -2.98
N THR A 184 11.55 3.09 -4.09
CA THR A 184 11.56 1.64 -4.30
C THR A 184 12.92 1.07 -3.88
N PRO A 185 12.98 -0.02 -3.10
CA PRO A 185 14.26 -0.52 -2.64
C PRO A 185 15.09 -1.15 -3.75
N ARG A 186 16.38 -0.88 -3.68
CA ARG A 186 17.45 -1.65 -4.30
C ARG A 186 17.48 -3.07 -3.76
N LEU A 187 17.30 -4.02 -4.67
CA LEU A 187 17.42 -5.46 -4.45
C LEU A 187 18.87 -5.92 -4.72
N ASP A 188 19.58 -5.22 -5.59
CA ASP A 188 20.94 -5.56 -6.03
C ASP A 188 22.03 -5.44 -4.97
N ILE A 189 21.68 -4.89 -3.81
CA ILE A 189 22.54 -4.82 -2.63
C ILE A 189 22.25 -5.93 -1.61
N GLN A 190 21.14 -6.64 -1.75
CA GLN A 190 20.70 -7.64 -0.78
C GLN A 190 21.25 -9.03 -1.10
N THR A 191 21.28 -9.90 -0.11
CA THR A 191 21.59 -11.32 -0.32
C THR A 191 20.38 -12.04 -0.93
N PRO A 192 20.59 -13.12 -1.71
CA PRO A 192 19.50 -13.96 -2.22
C PRO A 192 18.55 -14.41 -1.11
N GLY A 193 19.09 -14.93 -0.01
CA GLY A 193 18.31 -15.40 1.13
C GLY A 193 17.50 -14.29 1.83
N TYR A 194 17.97 -13.04 1.83
CA TYR A 194 17.18 -11.93 2.35
C TYR A 194 15.98 -11.61 1.44
N ILE A 195 16.19 -11.59 0.12
CA ILE A 195 15.13 -11.35 -0.87
C ILE A 195 14.07 -12.46 -0.77
N GLU A 196 14.49 -13.72 -0.73
CA GLU A 196 13.59 -14.87 -0.56
C GLU A 196 12.75 -14.75 0.71
N ALA A 197 13.40 -14.47 1.85
CA ALA A 197 12.69 -14.33 3.12
C ALA A 197 11.72 -13.15 3.12
N ALA A 198 12.06 -12.04 2.45
CA ALA A 198 11.17 -10.89 2.30
C ALA A 198 9.96 -11.21 1.43
N LEU A 199 10.17 -11.86 0.27
CA LEU A 199 9.09 -12.26 -0.65
C LEU A 199 8.12 -13.25 0.01
N ARG A 200 8.65 -14.24 0.74
CA ARG A 200 7.83 -15.19 1.53
C ARG A 200 7.00 -14.44 2.57
N ALA A 201 7.62 -13.51 3.30
CA ALA A 201 6.92 -12.74 4.32
C ALA A 201 5.81 -11.85 3.73
N PHE A 202 6.01 -11.24 2.56
CA PHE A 202 4.95 -10.52 1.85
C PHE A 202 3.84 -11.45 1.37
N ARG A 203 4.19 -12.58 0.74
CA ARG A 203 3.20 -13.56 0.26
C ARG A 203 2.34 -14.12 1.39
N GLU A 204 2.92 -14.33 2.56
CA GLU A 204 2.26 -14.86 3.75
C GLU A 204 1.54 -13.77 4.57
N GLY A 205 1.71 -12.50 4.23
CA GLY A 205 1.14 -11.37 4.98
C GLY A 205 1.78 -11.15 6.35
N THR A 206 2.98 -11.69 6.59
CA THR A 206 3.74 -11.46 7.83
C THR A 206 4.67 -10.25 7.74
N ARG A 207 4.72 -9.57 6.58
CA ARG A 207 5.34 -8.26 6.36
C ARG A 207 4.36 -7.36 5.61
N GLU A 208 4.10 -6.19 6.16
CA GLU A 208 3.05 -5.29 5.69
C GLU A 208 3.47 -4.48 4.46
N SER A 209 2.82 -4.71 3.32
CA SER A 209 2.89 -3.88 2.11
C SER A 209 1.79 -4.30 1.15
N GLY A 210 0.80 -3.47 0.89
CA GLY A 210 -0.23 -3.76 -0.10
C GLY A 210 0.35 -3.96 -1.49
N THR A 211 1.39 -3.19 -1.85
CA THR A 211 2.09 -3.34 -3.13
C THR A 211 2.83 -4.65 -3.24
N MET A 212 3.71 -4.97 -2.30
CA MET A 212 4.50 -6.20 -2.40
C MET A 212 3.71 -7.46 -2.05
N MET A 213 2.67 -7.39 -1.22
CA MET A 213 1.74 -8.51 -1.00
C MET A 213 1.01 -8.86 -2.30
N ALA A 214 0.56 -7.85 -3.07
CA ALA A 214 -0.08 -8.08 -4.36
C ALA A 214 0.86 -8.73 -5.39
N ALA A 215 2.13 -8.29 -5.43
CA ALA A 215 3.15 -8.87 -6.30
C ALA A 215 3.55 -10.29 -5.87
N ALA A 216 3.70 -10.54 -4.57
CA ALA A 216 4.23 -11.81 -4.06
C ALA A 216 3.19 -12.93 -3.97
N ARG A 217 1.88 -12.62 -3.89
CA ARG A 217 0.81 -13.61 -3.68
C ARG A 217 0.76 -14.72 -4.73
N THR A 218 1.18 -14.44 -5.97
CA THR A 218 1.12 -15.37 -7.10
C THR A 218 2.40 -16.19 -7.27
N LEU A 219 3.46 -15.87 -6.53
CA LEU A 219 4.76 -16.52 -6.68
C LEU A 219 4.78 -17.88 -5.99
N SER A 220 5.27 -18.89 -6.69
CA SER A 220 5.65 -20.19 -6.14
C SER A 220 6.98 -20.11 -5.36
N ASP A 221 7.30 -21.16 -4.60
CA ASP A 221 8.58 -21.23 -3.90
C ASP A 221 9.78 -21.22 -4.84
N ALA A 222 9.68 -21.92 -5.98
CA ALA A 222 10.72 -21.94 -7.00
C ALA A 222 10.92 -20.57 -7.64
N GLU A 223 9.84 -19.84 -7.95
CA GLU A 223 9.95 -18.47 -8.48
C GLU A 223 10.57 -17.50 -7.46
N ILE A 224 10.27 -17.66 -6.17
CA ILE A 224 10.91 -16.86 -5.12
C ILE A 224 12.41 -17.14 -5.04
N GLU A 225 12.82 -18.41 -5.12
CA GLU A 225 14.23 -18.81 -5.15
C GLU A 225 14.93 -18.26 -6.41
N ASP A 226 14.31 -18.37 -7.58
CA ASP A 226 14.82 -17.82 -8.83
C ASP A 226 14.98 -16.30 -8.78
N LEU A 227 14.00 -15.58 -8.21
CA LEU A 227 14.08 -14.12 -8.03
C LEU A 227 15.15 -13.72 -7.01
N GLY A 228 15.31 -14.50 -5.95
CA GLY A 228 16.40 -14.35 -4.98
C GLY A 228 17.77 -14.46 -5.66
N ALA A 229 17.96 -15.48 -6.49
CA ALA A 229 19.20 -15.69 -7.26
C ALA A 229 19.40 -14.63 -8.35
N LEU A 230 18.32 -14.14 -8.97
CA LEU A 230 18.38 -13.15 -10.04
C LEU A 230 18.83 -11.78 -9.53
N TYR A 231 18.25 -11.32 -8.42
CA TYR A 231 18.50 -9.97 -7.91
C TYR A 231 19.51 -9.92 -6.76
N GLY A 232 19.66 -11.00 -6.00
CA GLY A 232 20.56 -11.01 -4.85
C GLY A 232 22.03 -11.05 -5.26
N ARG A 233 22.89 -10.39 -4.50
CA ARG A 233 24.34 -10.44 -4.66
C ARG A 233 24.99 -10.88 -3.35
N ASP A 234 25.99 -11.75 -3.44
CA ASP A 234 26.80 -12.12 -2.26
C ASP A 234 27.94 -11.12 -2.00
N ASP A 235 28.33 -10.35 -3.01
CA ASP A 235 29.41 -9.37 -2.93
C ASP A 235 29.12 -8.24 -1.93
N ALA A 236 30.20 -7.74 -1.32
CA ALA A 236 30.13 -6.59 -0.43
C ALA A 236 29.73 -5.33 -1.20
N VAL A 237 28.83 -4.55 -0.62
CA VAL A 237 28.38 -3.27 -1.17
C VAL A 237 29.30 -2.13 -0.68
N PRO A 238 29.45 -1.04 -1.46
CA PRO A 238 30.21 0.13 -1.02
C PRO A 238 29.69 0.63 0.33
N VAL A 239 30.60 0.98 1.24
CA VAL A 239 30.24 1.45 2.58
C VAL A 239 29.58 2.83 2.48
N GLY A 240 28.47 3.01 3.18
CA GLY A 240 27.73 4.24 3.28
C GLY A 240 28.61 5.38 3.77
N SER A 241 28.26 6.59 3.33
CA SER A 241 28.99 7.80 3.68
C SER A 241 28.01 8.90 4.05
N GLY A 242 28.31 9.69 5.06
CA GLY A 242 27.39 10.71 5.55
C GLY A 242 28.03 11.64 6.57
N SER A 243 27.19 12.34 7.33
CA SER A 243 27.66 13.28 8.35
C SER A 243 28.45 12.58 9.46
N ALA A 244 29.27 13.33 10.19
CA ALA A 244 30.03 12.80 11.32
C ALA A 244 29.10 12.36 12.46
N GLU A 245 27.96 13.06 12.61
CA GLU A 245 26.90 12.76 13.56
C GLU A 245 26.25 11.42 13.25
N ALA A 246 25.81 11.20 12.00
CA ALA A 246 25.23 9.93 11.56
C ALA A 246 26.25 8.79 11.72
N ALA A 247 27.50 9.00 11.31
CA ALA A 247 28.57 8.01 11.48
C ALA A 247 28.80 7.62 12.95
N THR A 248 28.56 8.55 13.89
CA THR A 248 28.66 8.29 15.32
C THR A 248 27.53 7.37 15.78
N ILE A 249 26.28 7.67 15.41
CA ILE A 249 25.11 6.83 15.73
C ILE A 249 25.27 5.43 15.11
N VAL A 250 25.69 5.36 13.85
CA VAL A 250 25.91 4.11 13.12
C VAL A 250 26.90 3.18 13.84
N ARG A 251 28.03 3.73 14.31
CA ARG A 251 29.13 2.93 14.89
C ARG A 251 29.02 2.71 16.39
N LEU A 252 28.44 3.65 17.12
CA LEU A 252 28.41 3.63 18.59
C LEU A 252 27.00 3.52 19.17
N GLY A 253 25.97 3.74 18.35
CA GLY A 253 24.59 3.88 18.83
C GLY A 253 24.40 5.14 19.67
N ILE A 254 23.33 5.15 20.45
CA ILE A 254 23.02 6.19 21.45
C ILE A 254 22.70 5.47 22.77
N PRO A 255 23.72 5.05 23.53
CA PRO A 255 23.53 4.24 24.73
C PRO A 255 22.64 4.90 25.79
N ALA A 256 22.62 6.23 25.85
CA ALA A 256 21.78 6.98 26.77
C ALA A 256 20.27 6.82 26.50
N ARG A 257 19.89 6.35 25.30
CA ARG A 257 18.50 6.06 24.90
C ARG A 257 18.31 4.59 24.48
N ASP A 258 19.22 3.71 24.90
CA ASP A 258 19.20 2.27 24.59
C ASP A 258 19.19 1.95 23.08
N ILE A 259 19.75 2.83 22.25
CA ILE A 259 19.89 2.60 20.81
C ILE A 259 21.25 1.95 20.55
N PRO A 260 21.31 0.68 20.07
CA PRO A 260 22.58 0.02 19.75
C PRO A 260 23.22 0.60 18.48
N ALA A 261 24.51 0.32 18.28
CA ALA A 261 25.19 0.61 17.02
C ALA A 261 24.53 -0.15 15.86
N CYS A 262 24.17 0.57 14.80
CA CYS A 262 23.51 0.02 13.61
C CYS A 262 24.40 -1.02 12.90
N ASP A 263 25.69 -0.73 12.76
CA ASP A 263 26.66 -1.58 12.06
C ASP A 263 26.89 -2.92 12.76
N SER A 264 26.47 -3.06 14.03
CA SER A 264 26.54 -4.34 14.74
C SER A 264 25.64 -5.43 14.13
N CYS A 265 24.67 -5.03 13.30
CA CYS A 265 23.76 -5.91 12.56
C CYS A 265 23.72 -5.62 11.05
N HIS A 266 23.84 -4.34 10.63
CA HIS A 266 23.58 -3.88 9.26
C HIS A 266 24.80 -3.49 8.44
N GLY A 267 26.02 -3.57 9.00
CA GLY A 267 27.24 -3.12 8.31
C GLY A 267 27.58 -3.94 7.06
N ALA A 268 28.78 -3.72 6.50
CA ALA A 268 29.23 -4.34 5.24
C ALA A 268 29.04 -5.87 5.18
N GLU A 269 29.20 -6.56 6.31
CA GLU A 269 28.88 -7.98 6.48
C GLU A 269 27.61 -8.15 7.35
N ALA A 270 26.49 -7.61 6.87
CA ALA A 270 25.21 -7.70 7.57
C ALA A 270 24.94 -9.14 8.03
N ARG A 271 24.41 -9.28 9.25
CA ARG A 271 24.15 -10.61 9.84
C ARG A 271 23.21 -11.41 8.92
N PRO A 272 23.34 -12.75 8.87
CA PRO A 272 22.40 -13.58 8.11
C PRO A 272 20.94 -13.26 8.45
N GLY A 273 20.13 -12.96 7.42
CA GLY A 273 18.72 -12.57 7.57
C GLY A 273 18.46 -11.08 7.87
N TYR A 274 19.50 -10.24 7.92
CA TYR A 274 19.38 -8.79 8.07
C TYR A 274 19.63 -8.10 6.72
N PRO A 275 18.92 -7.00 6.42
CA PRO A 275 19.16 -6.25 5.19
C PRO A 275 20.51 -5.55 5.24
N ARG A 276 21.18 -5.50 4.09
CA ARG A 276 22.26 -4.54 3.84
C ARG A 276 21.66 -3.16 3.62
N LEU A 277 22.23 -2.13 4.23
CA LEU A 277 21.69 -0.76 4.14
C LEU A 277 22.51 0.13 3.22
N ASP A 278 23.82 -0.10 3.11
CA ASP A 278 24.71 0.76 2.33
C ASP A 278 24.35 0.77 0.84
N GLY A 279 24.27 1.97 0.27
CA GLY A 279 23.88 2.25 -1.11
C GLY A 279 22.40 2.12 -1.41
N GLN A 280 21.51 1.94 -0.41
CA GLN A 280 20.06 1.84 -0.60
C GLN A 280 19.43 3.20 -0.99
N ASP A 281 18.17 3.22 -1.44
CA ASP A 281 17.43 4.48 -1.62
C ASP A 281 17.16 5.15 -0.25
N ALA A 282 17.64 6.38 -0.09
CA ALA A 282 17.50 7.14 1.17
C ALA A 282 16.03 7.38 1.53
N GLY A 283 15.18 7.69 0.55
CA GLY A 283 13.74 7.88 0.78
C GLY A 283 13.05 6.62 1.30
N TYR A 284 13.40 5.46 0.72
CA TYR A 284 12.95 4.16 1.17
C TYR A 284 13.42 3.88 2.60
N LEU A 285 14.71 4.10 2.91
CA LEU A 285 15.24 3.89 4.27
C LEU A 285 14.53 4.77 5.29
N GLN A 286 14.36 6.06 5.00
CA GLN A 286 13.65 6.99 5.88
C GLN A 286 12.21 6.53 6.12
N ASN A 287 11.51 6.11 5.07
CA ASN A 287 10.15 5.57 5.18
C ASN A 287 10.11 4.28 6.03
N GLN A 288 11.06 3.36 5.84
CA GLN A 288 11.12 2.14 6.65
C GLN A 288 11.34 2.43 8.14
N LEU A 289 12.23 3.38 8.48
CA LEU A 289 12.44 3.79 9.86
C LEU A 289 11.17 4.38 10.49
N LYS A 290 10.46 5.25 9.75
CA LYS A 290 9.15 5.79 10.17
C LYS A 290 8.13 4.68 10.40
N LEU A 291 7.98 3.75 9.45
CA LEU A 291 7.06 2.61 9.57
C LEU A 291 7.38 1.72 10.77
N PHE A 292 8.65 1.44 11.05
CA PHE A 292 9.02 0.70 12.25
C PHE A 292 8.69 1.45 13.54
N LYS A 293 8.86 2.78 13.56
CA LYS A 293 8.54 3.62 14.71
C LYS A 293 7.03 3.72 14.95
N GLU A 294 6.24 3.84 13.89
CA GLU A 294 4.79 4.02 13.94
C GLU A 294 4.03 2.71 14.20
N LEU A 295 4.37 1.65 13.47
CA LEU A 295 3.65 0.37 13.52
C LEU A 295 4.26 -0.62 14.52
N GLY A 296 5.51 -0.37 14.95
CA GLY A 296 6.21 -1.27 15.85
C GLY A 296 6.36 -2.68 15.27
N PRO A 297 6.20 -3.74 16.08
CA PRO A 297 6.28 -5.12 15.62
C PRO A 297 5.26 -5.49 14.53
N GLU A 298 4.13 -4.77 14.43
CA GLU A 298 3.06 -5.05 13.46
C GLU A 298 3.48 -4.76 12.01
N ARG A 299 4.51 -3.92 11.80
CA ARG A 299 5.14 -3.77 10.47
C ARG A 299 5.53 -5.13 9.89
N GLY A 300 6.00 -6.03 10.75
CA GLY A 300 6.34 -7.39 10.40
C GLY A 300 7.67 -7.54 9.65
N GLY A 301 7.84 -8.73 9.09
CA GLY A 301 9.08 -9.25 8.51
C GLY A 301 9.94 -10.02 9.51
N PRO A 302 10.86 -10.89 9.03
CA PRO A 302 11.56 -11.87 9.87
C PRO A 302 12.24 -11.32 11.12
N ASN A 303 12.83 -10.12 11.02
CA ASN A 303 13.53 -9.42 12.11
C ASN A 303 12.92 -8.05 12.43
N GLY A 304 11.66 -7.81 12.01
CA GLY A 304 11.04 -6.48 12.11
C GLY A 304 10.84 -5.98 13.54
N HIS A 305 10.52 -6.89 14.47
CA HIS A 305 10.32 -6.57 15.89
C HIS A 305 11.60 -6.03 16.56
N ILE A 306 12.79 -6.45 16.11
CA ILE A 306 14.07 -5.93 16.62
C ILE A 306 14.23 -4.47 16.21
N MET A 307 14.00 -4.18 14.93
CA MET A 307 14.10 -2.80 14.43
C MET A 307 13.06 -1.89 15.05
N ALA A 308 11.83 -2.38 15.26
CA ALA A 308 10.79 -1.64 15.97
C ALA A 308 11.25 -1.16 17.35
N GLU A 309 11.96 -1.99 18.12
CA GLU A 309 12.52 -1.57 19.41
C GLU A 309 13.69 -0.60 19.27
N VAL A 310 14.59 -0.83 18.30
CA VAL A 310 15.77 0.02 18.07
C VAL A 310 15.38 1.44 17.66
N VAL A 311 14.37 1.60 16.80
CA VAL A 311 14.00 2.92 16.25
C VAL A 311 13.01 3.68 17.12
N ARG A 312 12.43 3.04 18.14
CA ARG A 312 11.36 3.61 18.98
C ARG A 312 11.73 4.96 19.59
N TYR A 313 13.02 5.18 19.86
CA TYR A 313 13.56 6.40 20.48
C TYR A 313 14.41 7.26 19.54
N LEU A 314 14.49 6.93 18.25
CA LEU A 314 15.15 7.81 17.28
C LEU A 314 14.26 9.03 17.01
N GLU A 315 14.83 10.21 16.96
CA GLU A 315 14.12 11.41 16.50
C GLU A 315 14.06 11.47 14.97
N GLU A 316 13.21 12.34 14.42
CA GLU A 316 13.01 12.43 12.97
C GLU A 316 14.27 12.85 12.20
N ASP A 317 15.03 13.81 12.73
CA ASP A 317 16.30 14.28 12.18
C ASP A 317 17.38 13.20 12.24
N GLU A 318 17.38 12.36 13.27
CA GLU A 318 18.26 11.21 13.38
C GLU A 318 17.92 10.12 12.36
N MET A 319 16.63 9.84 12.14
CA MET A 319 16.19 8.91 11.11
C MET A 319 16.54 9.41 9.70
N GLU A 320 16.37 10.71 9.44
CA GLU A 320 16.80 11.34 8.18
C GLU A 320 18.32 11.22 8.00
N ALA A 321 19.11 11.56 9.02
CA ALA A 321 20.57 11.49 8.94
C ALA A 321 21.09 10.05 8.73
N LEU A 322 20.45 9.06 9.33
CA LEU A 322 20.77 7.64 9.13
C LEU A 322 20.41 7.15 7.73
N ALA A 323 19.23 7.54 7.23
CA ALA A 323 18.80 7.22 5.88
C ALA A 323 19.74 7.84 4.83
N ASP A 324 20.17 9.07 5.05
CA ASP A 324 21.15 9.77 4.21
C ASP A 324 22.53 9.13 4.25
N PHE A 325 22.97 8.64 5.42
CA PHE A 325 24.27 8.00 5.58
C PHE A 325 24.36 6.68 4.81
N TYR A 326 23.34 5.83 4.98
CA TYR A 326 23.29 4.54 4.28
C TYR A 326 22.87 4.68 2.82
N GLY A 327 22.16 5.75 2.46
CA GLY A 327 21.63 5.93 1.12
C GLY A 327 22.59 6.48 0.07
N ARG A 328 23.87 6.64 0.41
CA ARG A 328 24.92 7.21 -0.44
C ARG A 328 25.98 6.18 -0.82
#